data_AF-A0A1C7MW12-F1
#
_entry.id   AF-A0A1C7MW12-F1
#
_cell.length_a   1.000
_cell.length_b   1.000
_cell.length_c   1.000
_cell.angle_alpha   90.00
_cell.angle_beta   90.00
_cell.angle_gamma   90.00
#
_symmetry.space_group_name_H-M   'P 1'
#
loop_
_entity.id
_entity.type
_entity.pdbx_description
1 polymer ?
#
loop_
_entity_poly.entity_id
_entity_poly.type
_entity_poly.pdbx_seq_one_letter_code
_entity_poly.pdbx_strand_id
1 'polypeptide(L)'
;MFRQYRCFHKKAPLLKKLTMNKIPSKNPLWSIPFLKHEENDQQKENALISSLMTNKEWLKHKLESIELPSVNAKMAELYPQFTEQFKQLSEGYGKMWDYLTMEDFRKIVEQLKKEENDPTIHPELTKDGRVREGNTLSEEEQEFIKKRKRLQKEAFARLIDEDPNQIEEQDIPVVGLASSGGGYRAMIGLTGYIDAMKQSGIWDCIMYFSGISGSCWTMALYYNQLTNAEPEKLKHHLEEHVSTHWANISNFMNVLLASPDNSKLLLQGAIQRYAQQKGDISLVDIFGVLMGGTLLTKKPSVSRPPEDREAMEQAIQNDTMEHIDNSKVMHLTGQADYLSKGQEPMPIYCVVRHDISYGKTFEERIQELKHSYQGKHKKEAESERETKDEVDHNKN
;
A
#
# COMPACT_ATOMS: atom_id res chain seq x y z
N MET A 1 16.82 -13.35 11.11
CA MET A 1 18.19 -13.04 10.63
C MET A 1 18.17 -11.63 10.05
N PHE A 2 18.43 -10.63 10.89
CA PHE A 2 18.47 -9.21 10.50
C PHE A 2 19.71 -8.96 9.63
N ARG A 3 19.55 -8.28 8.50
CA ARG A 3 20.68 -7.64 7.79
C ARG A 3 20.39 -6.16 7.58
N GLN A 4 21.17 -5.36 8.29
CA GLN A 4 21.45 -3.96 8.02
C GLN A 4 21.76 -3.75 6.53
N TYR A 5 21.22 -2.69 5.94
CA TYR A 5 21.77 -2.16 4.69
C TYR A 5 22.81 -1.09 5.02
N ARG A 6 24.07 -1.42 4.70
CA ARG A 6 25.18 -0.47 4.58
C ARG A 6 24.93 0.44 3.37
N CYS A 7 25.02 1.75 3.59
CA CYS A 7 25.26 2.72 2.51
C CYS A 7 26.55 2.34 1.78
N PHE A 8 26.47 2.03 0.48
CA PHE A 8 27.65 1.94 -0.39
C PHE A 8 27.72 3.17 -1.28
N HIS A 9 28.66 4.06 -0.94
CA HIS A 9 29.30 4.96 -1.89
C HIS A 9 30.09 4.14 -2.92
N LYS A 10 29.68 4.16 -4.18
CA LYS A 10 30.63 4.05 -5.32
C LYS A 10 30.18 4.98 -6.44
N LYS A 11 31.12 5.85 -6.83
CA LYS A 11 31.06 6.78 -7.96
C LYS A 11 30.51 6.07 -9.21
N ALA A 12 29.36 6.51 -9.72
CA ALA A 12 28.95 6.21 -11.08
C ALA A 12 29.84 7.01 -12.05
N PRO A 13 30.36 6.39 -13.13
CA PRO A 13 31.15 7.11 -14.12
C PRO A 13 30.25 8.03 -14.94
N LEU A 14 30.77 9.23 -15.21
CA LEU A 14 30.23 10.27 -16.09
C LEU A 14 29.61 9.68 -17.38
N LEU A 15 28.28 9.61 -17.44
CA LEU A 15 27.55 9.44 -18.69
C LEU A 15 27.29 10.83 -19.30
N LYS A 16 27.78 10.95 -20.54
CA LYS A 16 27.81 12.12 -21.42
C LYS A 16 26.50 12.90 -21.42
N LYS A 17 26.64 14.24 -21.44
CA LYS A 17 25.62 15.23 -21.78
C LYS A 17 24.78 14.77 -22.98
N LEU A 18 23.60 14.20 -22.72
CA LEU A 18 22.47 14.27 -23.63
C LEU A 18 21.75 15.56 -23.29
N THR A 19 21.91 16.57 -24.17
CA THR A 19 21.07 17.75 -24.20
C THR A 19 19.63 17.31 -24.48
N MET A 20 18.88 16.96 -23.44
CA MET A 20 17.44 16.80 -23.54
C MET A 20 16.81 18.18 -23.46
N ASN A 21 16.19 18.57 -24.58
CA ASN A 21 15.27 19.69 -24.63
C ASN A 21 14.27 19.56 -23.47
N LYS A 22 14.23 20.57 -22.60
CA LYS A 22 13.26 20.70 -21.51
C LYS A 22 11.85 20.80 -22.11
N ILE A 23 11.19 19.65 -22.28
CA ILE A 23 9.75 19.60 -22.38
C ILE A 23 9.26 19.43 -20.93
N PRO A 24 8.55 20.41 -20.34
CA PRO A 24 7.96 20.23 -19.02
C PRO A 24 6.99 19.04 -19.08
N SER A 25 7.23 18.04 -18.24
CA SER A 25 6.31 16.93 -18.00
C SER A 25 5.02 17.50 -17.40
N LYS A 26 4.01 17.74 -18.24
CA LYS A 26 2.68 18.24 -17.83
C LYS A 26 1.79 17.18 -17.18
N ASN A 27 2.28 15.96 -16.94
CA ASN A 27 1.47 14.89 -16.39
C ASN A 27 2.04 14.42 -15.05
N PRO A 28 1.33 14.63 -13.93
CA PRO A 28 1.60 13.88 -12.72
C PRO A 28 1.58 12.37 -12.98
N LEU A 29 2.42 11.60 -12.29
CA LEU A 29 2.48 10.12 -12.38
C LEU A 29 1.14 9.41 -12.06
N TRP A 30 0.17 10.16 -11.52
CA TRP A 30 -1.18 9.70 -11.17
C TRP A 30 -2.28 10.32 -12.05
N SER A 31 -2.00 11.38 -12.83
CA SER A 31 -2.91 11.80 -13.89
C SER A 31 -2.81 10.74 -14.97
N ILE A 32 -3.92 10.06 -15.23
CA ILE A 32 -3.93 9.15 -16.36
C ILE A 32 -3.96 10.05 -17.60
N PRO A 33 -3.09 9.86 -18.60
CA PRO A 33 -3.31 10.43 -19.92
C PRO A 33 -4.47 9.68 -20.61
N PHE A 34 -5.63 9.54 -19.96
CA PHE A 34 -6.74 8.74 -20.49
C PHE A 34 -7.78 9.54 -21.27
N LEU A 35 -7.72 10.86 -21.25
CA LEU A 35 -8.60 11.71 -22.06
C LEU A 35 -7.87 13.00 -22.48
N LYS A 36 -6.93 12.90 -23.42
CA LYS A 36 -6.79 14.03 -24.33
C LYS A 36 -8.00 13.95 -25.26
N HIS A 37 -8.90 14.93 -25.17
CA HIS A 37 -9.99 15.13 -26.10
C HIS A 37 -9.49 15.00 -27.54
N GLU A 38 -9.63 13.83 -28.13
CA GLU A 38 -9.55 13.61 -29.56
C GLU A 38 -10.82 12.88 -29.96
N GLU A 39 -11.39 13.27 -31.11
CA GLU A 39 -12.74 12.90 -31.60
C GLU A 39 -13.01 11.37 -31.74
N ASN A 40 -12.07 10.52 -31.34
CA ASN A 40 -12.11 9.05 -31.41
C ASN A 40 -12.30 8.36 -30.04
N ASP A 41 -12.65 9.11 -28.99
CA ASP A 41 -12.70 8.64 -27.59
C ASP A 41 -13.80 7.60 -27.29
N GLN A 42 -14.97 7.70 -27.94
CA GLN A 42 -16.09 6.78 -27.66
C GLN A 42 -15.83 5.35 -28.13
N GLN A 43 -15.15 5.17 -29.27
CA GLN A 43 -14.77 3.84 -29.77
C GLN A 43 -13.68 3.20 -28.91
N LYS A 44 -12.68 3.99 -28.47
CA LYS A 44 -11.64 3.51 -27.54
C LYS A 44 -12.21 3.16 -26.17
N GLU A 45 -13.17 3.95 -25.68
CA GLU A 45 -13.91 3.67 -24.45
C GLU A 45 -14.72 2.38 -24.56
N ASN A 46 -15.52 2.23 -25.61
CA ASN A 46 -16.29 1.01 -25.81
C ASN A 46 -15.36 -0.21 -25.96
N ALA A 47 -14.19 -0.05 -26.59
CA ALA A 47 -13.17 -1.10 -26.69
C ALA A 47 -12.53 -1.42 -25.33
N LEU A 48 -12.23 -0.43 -24.49
CA LEU A 48 -11.70 -0.61 -23.14
C LEU A 48 -12.71 -1.33 -22.23
N ILE A 49 -13.96 -0.84 -22.20
CA ILE A 49 -15.03 -1.43 -21.41
C ILE A 49 -15.27 -2.87 -21.88
N SER A 50 -15.37 -3.09 -23.20
CA SER A 50 -15.50 -4.42 -23.77
C SER A 50 -14.31 -5.31 -23.40
N SER A 51 -13.08 -4.79 -23.46
CA SER A 51 -11.84 -5.50 -23.09
C SER A 51 -11.81 -5.90 -21.60
N LEU A 52 -12.22 -5.00 -20.69
CA LEU A 52 -12.33 -5.29 -19.26
C LEU A 52 -13.39 -6.35 -18.98
N MET A 53 -14.56 -6.20 -19.59
CA MET A 53 -15.71 -7.08 -19.40
C MET A 53 -15.54 -8.44 -20.10
N THR A 54 -14.70 -8.53 -21.12
CA THR A 54 -14.29 -9.80 -21.76
C THR A 54 -13.10 -10.46 -21.06
N ASN A 55 -12.42 -9.74 -20.16
CA ASN A 55 -11.35 -10.26 -19.31
C ASN A 55 -11.85 -11.20 -18.18
N LYS A 56 -13.06 -11.79 -18.30
CA LYS A 56 -13.64 -12.67 -17.28
C LYS A 56 -12.77 -13.88 -16.99
N GLU A 57 -12.17 -14.44 -18.04
CA GLU A 57 -11.27 -15.59 -17.92
C GLU A 57 -9.81 -15.19 -17.65
N TRP A 58 -9.48 -13.91 -17.62
CA TRP A 58 -8.09 -13.48 -17.48
C TRP A 58 -7.47 -13.92 -16.17
N LEU A 59 -8.21 -13.85 -15.07
CA LEU A 59 -7.69 -14.33 -13.79
C LEU A 59 -7.46 -15.84 -13.88
N LYS A 60 -8.36 -16.59 -14.53
CA LYS A 60 -8.23 -18.02 -14.77
C LYS A 60 -7.00 -18.34 -15.64
N HIS A 61 -6.80 -17.67 -16.78
CA HIS A 61 -5.63 -17.84 -17.67
C HIS A 61 -4.32 -17.39 -17.02
N LYS A 62 -4.34 -16.29 -16.25
CA LYS A 62 -3.18 -15.82 -15.48
C LYS A 62 -2.87 -16.78 -14.33
N LEU A 63 -3.87 -17.45 -13.75
CA LEU A 63 -3.67 -18.49 -12.74
C LEU A 63 -3.10 -19.77 -13.34
N GLU A 64 -3.64 -20.24 -14.46
CA GLU A 64 -3.10 -21.36 -15.23
C GLU A 64 -1.63 -21.11 -15.65
N SER A 65 -1.23 -19.85 -15.86
CA SER A 65 0.16 -19.47 -16.13
C SER A 65 1.02 -19.17 -14.89
N ILE A 66 0.41 -18.82 -13.75
CA ILE A 66 1.07 -18.72 -12.43
C ILE A 66 1.30 -20.12 -11.82
N GLU A 67 0.81 -21.20 -12.44
CA GLU A 67 1.23 -22.59 -12.19
C GLU A 67 2.71 -22.84 -12.51
N LEU A 68 3.62 -22.05 -11.93
CA LEU A 68 4.99 -22.43 -11.64
C LEU A 68 4.91 -23.49 -10.53
N PRO A 69 5.18 -24.78 -10.83
CA PRO A 69 5.03 -25.85 -9.85
C PRO A 69 5.88 -25.62 -8.59
N SER A 70 6.98 -24.88 -8.72
CA SER A 70 7.93 -24.58 -7.64
C SER A 70 7.44 -23.54 -6.63
N VAL A 71 6.63 -22.56 -7.04
CA VAL A 71 6.07 -21.52 -6.14
C VAL A 71 4.83 -22.07 -5.43
N ASN A 72 3.97 -22.78 -6.17
CA ASN A 72 2.81 -23.45 -5.60
C ASN A 72 3.20 -24.57 -4.63
N ALA A 73 4.21 -25.38 -4.92
CA ALA A 73 4.66 -26.41 -3.98
C ALA A 73 5.15 -25.81 -2.65
N LYS A 74 5.94 -24.73 -2.70
CA LYS A 74 6.45 -24.06 -1.50
C LYS A 74 5.37 -23.33 -0.71
N MET A 75 4.45 -22.65 -1.40
CA MET A 75 3.34 -21.95 -0.77
C MET A 75 2.28 -22.92 -0.23
N ALA A 76 1.99 -24.02 -0.94
CA ALA A 76 1.08 -25.07 -0.48
C ALA A 76 1.67 -25.89 0.67
N GLU A 77 3.00 -26.10 0.70
CA GLU A 77 3.70 -26.71 1.84
C GLU A 77 3.64 -25.82 3.09
N LEU A 78 3.78 -24.51 2.94
CA LEU A 78 3.72 -23.54 4.05
C LEU A 78 2.29 -23.18 4.48
N TYR A 79 1.34 -23.18 3.54
CA TYR A 79 -0.06 -22.81 3.74
C TYR A 79 -0.98 -23.70 2.88
N PRO A 80 -1.36 -24.89 3.37
CA PRO A 80 -2.13 -25.88 2.61
C PRO A 80 -3.50 -25.39 2.12
N GLN A 81 -4.08 -24.42 2.83
CA GLN A 81 -5.38 -23.83 2.51
C GLN A 81 -5.31 -22.75 1.41
N PHE A 82 -4.11 -22.27 1.08
CA PHE A 82 -3.90 -21.19 0.12
C PHE A 82 -4.43 -21.55 -1.27
N THR A 83 -4.13 -22.75 -1.77
CA THR A 83 -4.53 -23.19 -3.11
C THR A 83 -6.06 -23.26 -3.26
N GLU A 84 -6.75 -23.78 -2.26
CA GLU A 84 -8.22 -23.87 -2.26
C GLU A 84 -8.86 -22.49 -2.15
N GLN A 85 -8.37 -21.62 -1.27
CA GLN A 85 -8.83 -20.23 -1.16
C GLN A 85 -8.61 -19.44 -2.46
N PHE A 86 -7.49 -19.67 -3.14
CA PHE A 86 -7.18 -19.03 -4.43
C PHE A 86 -8.07 -19.52 -5.57
N LYS A 87 -8.40 -20.82 -5.58
CA LYS A 87 -9.35 -21.37 -6.54
C LYS A 87 -10.74 -20.77 -6.35
N GLN A 88 -11.22 -20.71 -5.11
CA GLN A 88 -12.50 -20.07 -4.78
C GLN A 88 -12.51 -18.58 -5.17
N LEU A 89 -11.37 -17.89 -4.99
CA LEU A 89 -11.20 -16.51 -5.42
C LEU A 89 -11.30 -16.36 -6.94
N SER A 90 -10.65 -17.25 -7.70
CA SER A 90 -10.71 -17.26 -9.16
C SER A 90 -12.13 -17.43 -9.66
N GLU A 91 -12.84 -18.42 -9.12
CA GLU A 91 -14.21 -18.73 -9.51
C GLU A 91 -15.16 -17.59 -9.15
N GLY A 92 -14.96 -16.97 -7.99
CA GLY A 92 -15.77 -15.83 -7.56
C GLY A 92 -15.49 -14.55 -8.34
N TYR A 93 -14.24 -14.30 -8.75
CA TYR A 93 -13.90 -13.19 -9.64
C TYR A 93 -14.59 -13.33 -11.00
N GLY A 94 -14.61 -14.53 -11.59
CA GLY A 94 -15.35 -14.78 -12.83
C GLY A 94 -16.83 -14.44 -12.68
N LYS A 95 -17.46 -14.90 -11.60
CA LYS A 95 -18.87 -14.62 -11.29
C LYS A 95 -19.14 -13.12 -11.06
N MET A 96 -18.24 -12.37 -10.45
CA MET A 96 -18.38 -10.92 -10.27
C MET A 96 -18.62 -10.19 -11.60
N TRP A 97 -17.89 -10.57 -12.65
CA TRP A 97 -18.06 -10.00 -13.99
C TRP A 97 -19.35 -10.45 -14.70
N ASP A 98 -20.03 -11.48 -14.21
CA ASP A 98 -21.35 -11.88 -14.71
C ASP A 98 -22.48 -11.04 -14.09
N TYR A 99 -22.27 -10.52 -12.88
CA TYR A 99 -23.25 -9.69 -12.16
C TYR A 99 -23.13 -8.20 -12.46
N LEU A 100 -21.94 -7.70 -12.78
CA LEU A 100 -21.76 -6.31 -13.23
C LEU A 100 -22.33 -6.15 -14.64
N THR A 101 -23.37 -5.34 -14.81
CA THR A 101 -23.89 -5.04 -16.16
C THR A 101 -22.96 -4.07 -16.88
N MET A 102 -22.96 -4.11 -18.21
CA MET A 102 -22.23 -3.14 -19.05
C MET A 102 -22.66 -1.70 -18.76
N GLU A 103 -23.92 -1.49 -18.40
CA GLU A 103 -24.46 -0.17 -18.10
C GLU A 103 -23.94 0.36 -16.76
N ASP A 104 -23.93 -0.46 -15.72
CA ASP A 104 -23.38 -0.09 -14.40
C ASP A 104 -21.89 0.25 -14.50
N PHE A 105 -21.13 -0.56 -15.23
CA PHE A 105 -19.71 -0.32 -15.45
C PHE A 105 -19.46 0.99 -16.23
N ARG A 106 -20.27 1.25 -17.26
CA ARG A 106 -20.18 2.48 -18.05
C ARG A 106 -20.45 3.72 -17.19
N LYS A 107 -21.46 3.69 -16.33
CA LYS A 107 -21.77 4.78 -15.40
C LYS A 107 -20.57 5.10 -14.48
N ILE A 108 -19.91 4.06 -13.96
CA ILE A 108 -18.71 4.23 -13.11
C ILE A 108 -17.59 4.91 -13.91
N VAL A 109 -17.31 4.44 -15.14
CA VAL A 109 -16.26 5.01 -15.98
C VAL A 109 -16.58 6.47 -16.36
N GLU A 110 -17.82 6.77 -16.74
CA GLU A 110 -18.25 8.14 -17.07
C GLU A 110 -18.10 9.08 -15.86
N GLN A 111 -18.46 8.61 -14.67
CA GLN A 111 -18.27 9.37 -13.44
C GLN A 111 -16.79 9.62 -13.13
N LEU A 112 -15.95 8.59 -13.19
CA LEU A 112 -14.51 8.72 -12.94
C LEU A 112 -13.85 9.71 -13.91
N LYS A 113 -14.26 9.70 -15.18
CA LYS A 113 -13.76 10.66 -16.20
C LYS A 113 -14.12 12.10 -15.88
N LYS A 114 -15.34 12.32 -15.37
CA LYS A 114 -15.80 13.66 -14.98
C LYS A 114 -14.97 14.20 -13.82
N GLU A 115 -14.63 13.34 -12.88
CA GLU A 115 -13.92 13.69 -11.65
C GLU A 115 -12.40 13.75 -11.84
N GLU A 116 -11.82 12.99 -12.77
CA GLU A 116 -10.36 12.88 -12.98
C GLU A 116 -9.67 14.22 -13.21
N ASN A 117 -10.37 15.18 -13.83
CA ASN A 117 -9.85 16.52 -14.11
C ASN A 117 -10.39 17.58 -13.15
N ASP A 118 -11.10 17.18 -12.10
CA ASP A 118 -11.69 18.08 -11.11
C ASP A 118 -10.68 18.39 -9.99
N PRO A 119 -10.12 19.61 -9.91
CA PRO A 119 -9.17 19.99 -8.87
C PRO A 119 -9.81 20.11 -7.48
N THR A 120 -11.13 20.10 -7.36
CA THR A 120 -11.82 20.09 -6.06
C THR A 120 -11.81 18.69 -5.43
N ILE A 121 -11.82 17.65 -6.28
CA ILE A 121 -11.75 16.23 -5.88
C ILE A 121 -10.29 15.77 -5.80
N HIS A 122 -9.48 16.17 -6.79
CA HIS A 122 -8.05 15.85 -6.88
C HIS A 122 -7.21 17.14 -6.79
N PRO A 123 -7.04 17.73 -5.58
CA PRO A 123 -6.28 18.96 -5.40
C PRO A 123 -4.82 18.85 -5.86
N GLU A 124 -4.27 17.63 -5.91
CA GLU A 124 -2.98 17.33 -6.51
C GLU A 124 -2.84 17.79 -7.98
N LEU A 125 -3.93 17.94 -8.75
CA LEU A 125 -3.93 18.41 -10.16
C LEU A 125 -3.39 19.82 -10.31
N THR A 126 -3.48 20.61 -9.24
CA THR A 126 -2.97 21.98 -9.21
C THR A 126 -1.46 22.04 -8.97
N LYS A 127 -0.82 20.90 -8.71
CA LYS A 127 0.59 20.80 -8.31
C LYS A 127 1.45 20.14 -9.39
N ASP A 128 2.61 20.72 -9.64
CA ASP A 128 3.62 20.12 -10.52
C ASP A 128 4.34 18.95 -9.83
N GLY A 129 4.23 17.74 -10.39
CA GLY A 129 5.04 16.61 -9.95
C GLY A 129 6.49 16.72 -10.41
N ARG A 130 7.45 16.63 -9.48
CA ARG A 130 8.90 16.65 -9.79
C ARG A 130 9.62 15.55 -9.02
N VAL A 131 10.61 14.93 -9.65
CA VAL A 131 11.52 14.00 -8.97
C VAL A 131 12.46 14.83 -8.12
N ARG A 132 12.45 14.61 -6.81
CA ARG A 132 13.41 15.22 -5.89
C ARG A 132 14.71 14.43 -5.92
N GLU A 133 15.83 15.11 -6.16
CA GLU A 133 17.16 14.54 -6.11
C GLU A 133 17.89 15.06 -4.86
N GLY A 134 18.45 14.15 -4.05
CA GLY A 134 19.23 14.51 -2.87
C GLY A 134 19.11 13.50 -1.73
N ASN A 135 20.03 13.59 -0.77
CA ASN A 135 20.11 12.69 0.39
C ASN A 135 19.54 13.29 1.68
N THR A 136 19.00 14.51 1.62
CA THR A 136 18.38 15.19 2.76
C THR A 136 16.87 14.91 2.82
N LEU A 137 16.24 15.21 3.96
CA LEU A 137 14.78 15.22 4.10
C LEU A 137 14.16 16.28 3.18
N SER A 138 12.91 16.09 2.78
CA SER A 138 12.18 17.11 2.00
C SER A 138 11.91 18.35 2.86
N GLU A 139 11.57 19.47 2.23
CA GLU A 139 11.24 20.71 2.94
C GLU A 139 9.99 20.52 3.82
N GLU A 140 8.99 19.81 3.29
CA GLU A 140 7.73 19.50 3.98
C GLU A 140 7.98 18.62 5.20
N GLU A 141 8.87 17.63 5.10
CA GLU A 141 9.23 16.78 6.23
C GLU A 141 10.00 17.57 7.30
N GLN A 142 10.91 18.46 6.91
CA GLN A 142 11.61 19.34 7.85
C GLN A 142 10.65 20.30 8.57
N GLU A 143 9.66 20.84 7.86
CA GLU A 143 8.63 21.70 8.45
C GLU A 143 7.73 20.91 9.41
N PHE A 144 7.33 19.69 9.03
CA PHE A 144 6.59 18.78 9.89
C PHE A 144 7.35 18.50 11.20
N ILE A 145 8.65 18.17 11.13
CA ILE A 145 9.47 17.90 12.32
C ILE A 145 9.45 19.10 13.27
N LYS A 146 9.62 20.33 12.75
CA LYS A 146 9.58 21.55 13.56
C LYS A 146 8.23 21.73 14.25
N LYS A 147 7.13 21.59 13.50
CA LYS A 147 5.76 21.70 14.03
C LYS A 147 5.48 20.65 15.09
N ARG A 148 5.83 19.40 14.82
CA ARG A 148 5.59 18.28 15.74
C ARG A 148 6.43 18.42 17.00
N LYS A 149 7.73 18.71 16.93
CA LYS A 149 8.58 18.91 18.12
C LYS A 149 8.00 19.89 19.14
N ARG A 150 7.35 20.97 18.66
CA ARG A 150 6.63 21.92 19.52
C ARG A 150 5.49 21.28 20.30
N LEU A 151 4.69 20.44 19.65
CA LEU A 151 3.59 19.71 20.28
C LEU A 151 4.10 18.58 21.19
N GLN A 152 5.18 17.90 20.80
CA GLN A 152 5.79 16.83 21.57
C GLN A 152 6.35 17.29 22.91
N LYS A 153 6.76 18.57 23.01
CA LYS A 153 7.39 19.14 24.20
C LYS A 153 6.60 18.88 25.48
N GLU A 154 5.30 19.14 25.47
CA GLU A 154 4.46 18.92 26.64
C GLU A 154 4.30 17.44 26.98
N ALA A 155 4.11 16.58 25.97
CA ALA A 155 3.96 15.15 26.17
C ALA A 155 5.26 14.51 26.69
N PHE A 156 6.40 14.94 26.14
CA PHE A 156 7.71 14.48 26.55
C PHE A 156 8.04 14.91 27.98
N ALA A 157 7.74 16.16 28.35
CA ALA A 157 7.89 16.65 29.73
C ALA A 157 7.10 15.80 30.74
N ARG A 158 5.83 15.51 30.43
CA ARG A 158 4.99 14.64 31.25
C ARG A 158 5.53 13.22 31.35
N LEU A 159 6.10 12.69 30.26
CA LEU A 159 6.65 11.32 30.24
C LEU A 159 7.87 11.17 31.15
N ILE A 160 8.71 12.20 31.24
CA ILE A 160 9.92 12.19 32.07
C ILE A 160 9.74 12.82 33.45
N ASP A 161 8.53 13.29 33.77
CA ASP A 161 8.17 13.97 35.02
C ASP A 161 8.94 15.28 35.28
N GLU A 162 9.04 16.13 34.25
CA GLU A 162 9.73 17.43 34.30
C GLU A 162 8.82 18.60 33.89
N ASP A 163 9.20 19.83 34.24
CA ASP A 163 8.49 21.06 33.81
C ASP A 163 8.74 21.31 32.31
N PRO A 164 7.69 21.44 31.47
CA PRO A 164 7.85 21.81 30.05
C PRO A 164 8.70 23.06 29.82
N ASN A 165 8.68 24.05 30.73
CA ASN A 165 9.48 25.27 30.57
C ASN A 165 10.99 25.04 30.67
N GLN A 166 11.42 23.92 31.24
CA GLN A 166 12.83 23.55 31.37
C GLN A 166 13.36 22.74 30.16
N ILE A 167 12.49 22.40 29.21
CA ILE A 167 12.82 21.59 28.04
C ILE A 167 12.87 22.47 26.81
N GLU A 168 14.00 22.51 26.10
CA GLU A 168 14.10 23.22 24.82
C GLU A 168 13.61 22.34 23.66
N GLU A 169 13.05 22.95 22.60
CA GLU A 169 12.56 22.20 21.42
C GLU A 169 13.65 21.34 20.75
N GLN A 170 14.90 21.78 20.84
CA GLN A 170 16.06 21.08 20.31
C GLN A 170 16.37 19.77 21.04
N ASP A 171 16.00 19.68 22.32
CA ASP A 171 16.27 18.52 23.18
C ASP A 171 15.22 17.42 23.01
N ILE A 172 14.11 17.71 22.31
CA ILE A 172 13.07 16.73 22.01
C ILE A 172 13.63 15.61 21.13
N PRO A 173 13.60 14.34 21.60
CA PRO A 173 14.14 13.21 20.86
C PRO A 173 13.26 12.85 19.67
N VAL A 174 13.89 12.41 18.58
CA VAL A 174 13.18 11.84 17.44
C VAL A 174 12.89 10.36 17.72
N VAL A 175 11.66 10.06 18.12
CA VAL A 175 11.21 8.69 18.42
C VAL A 175 10.51 8.08 17.20
N GLY A 176 10.90 6.86 16.82
CA GLY A 176 10.27 6.12 15.73
C GLY A 176 9.57 4.86 16.25
N LEU A 177 8.32 4.67 15.85
CA LEU A 177 7.57 3.42 16.04
C LEU A 177 7.76 2.54 14.79
N ALA A 178 8.11 1.27 14.98
CA ALA A 178 8.27 0.31 13.89
C ALA A 178 7.36 -0.91 14.09
N SER A 179 6.50 -1.15 13.11
CA SER A 179 5.48 -2.19 13.17
C SER A 179 5.71 -3.28 12.13
N SER A 180 5.75 -4.53 12.58
CA SER A 180 6.04 -5.70 11.75
C SER A 180 4.83 -6.19 10.95
N GLY A 181 5.09 -6.90 9.86
CA GLY A 181 4.04 -7.56 9.08
C GLY A 181 3.43 -8.78 9.78
N GLY A 182 2.28 -9.22 9.29
CA GLY A 182 1.59 -10.40 9.84
C GLY A 182 0.10 -10.48 9.51
N GLY A 183 -0.34 -9.91 8.39
CA GLY A 183 -1.74 -9.89 7.99
C GLY A 183 -2.67 -9.34 9.07
N TYR A 184 -3.83 -9.97 9.25
CA TYR A 184 -4.86 -9.55 10.21
C TYR A 184 -4.35 -9.52 11.66
N ARG A 185 -3.44 -10.43 12.03
CA ARG A 185 -2.85 -10.44 13.39
C ARG A 185 -2.08 -9.15 13.66
N ALA A 186 -1.22 -8.74 12.72
CA ALA A 186 -0.49 -7.48 12.85
C ALA A 186 -1.43 -6.27 12.82
N MET A 187 -2.48 -6.33 12.01
CA MET A 187 -3.48 -5.26 11.90
C MET A 187 -4.22 -5.04 13.23
N ILE A 188 -4.84 -6.09 13.77
CA ILE A 188 -5.62 -6.04 15.01
C ILE A 188 -4.72 -5.72 16.20
N GLY A 189 -3.54 -6.35 16.30
CA GLY A 189 -2.59 -6.08 17.37
C GLY A 189 -2.12 -4.62 17.39
N LEU A 190 -1.81 -4.06 16.21
CA LEU A 190 -1.39 -2.66 16.10
C LEU A 190 -2.49 -1.69 16.48
N THR A 191 -3.76 -1.98 16.19
CA THR A 191 -4.89 -1.16 16.65
C THR A 191 -4.89 -1.05 18.19
N GLY A 192 -4.73 -2.17 18.90
CA GLY A 192 -4.64 -2.16 20.36
C GLY A 192 -3.42 -1.42 20.89
N TYR A 193 -2.27 -1.53 20.21
CA TYR A 193 -1.07 -0.78 20.59
C TYR A 193 -1.26 0.75 20.42
N ILE A 194 -1.87 1.20 19.32
CA ILE A 194 -2.16 2.61 19.09
C ILE A 194 -3.07 3.15 20.20
N ASP A 195 -4.15 2.43 20.51
CA ASP A 195 -5.08 2.79 21.58
C ASP A 195 -4.37 2.94 22.94
N ALA A 196 -3.61 1.93 23.34
CA ALA A 196 -2.84 1.97 24.59
C ALA A 196 -1.82 3.13 24.63
N MET A 197 -1.12 3.39 23.52
CA MET A 197 -0.14 4.50 23.45
C MET A 197 -0.81 5.87 23.51
N LYS A 198 -2.03 6.03 22.97
CA LYS A 198 -2.82 7.26 23.11
C LYS A 198 -3.23 7.45 24.56
N GLN A 199 -3.78 6.42 25.20
CA GLN A 199 -4.22 6.49 26.60
C GLN A 199 -3.05 6.79 27.56
N SER A 200 -1.85 6.29 27.27
CA SER A 200 -0.66 6.52 28.09
C SER A 200 0.09 7.82 27.75
N GLY A 201 -0.34 8.59 26.74
CA GLY A 201 0.34 9.79 26.26
C GLY A 201 1.66 9.55 25.49
N ILE A 202 2.05 8.29 25.28
CA ILE A 202 3.28 7.94 24.55
C ILE A 202 3.14 8.29 23.06
N TRP A 203 1.92 8.20 22.51
CA TRP A 203 1.66 8.50 21.10
C TRP A 203 2.11 9.91 20.69
N ASP A 204 1.88 10.87 21.58
CA ASP A 204 2.25 12.26 21.37
C ASP A 204 3.76 12.49 21.43
N CYS A 205 4.55 11.51 21.89
CA CYS A 205 6.02 11.55 21.88
C CYS A 205 6.63 10.94 20.60
N ILE A 206 5.85 10.28 19.74
CA ILE A 206 6.35 9.56 18.56
C ILE A 206 6.48 10.53 17.38
N MET A 207 7.64 10.63 16.73
CA MET A 207 7.82 11.45 15.51
C MET A 207 7.38 10.71 14.25
N TYR A 208 7.82 9.46 14.11
CA TYR A 208 7.60 8.64 12.92
C TYR A 208 6.89 7.34 13.26
N PHE A 209 5.98 6.92 12.40
CA PHE A 209 5.25 5.66 12.53
C PHE A 209 5.43 4.84 11.26
N SER A 210 6.27 3.81 11.33
CA SER A 210 6.60 2.94 10.20
C SER A 210 5.91 1.59 10.30
N GLY A 211 5.53 1.04 9.16
CA GLY A 211 4.90 -0.27 9.07
C GLY A 211 5.11 -0.99 7.75
N ILE A 212 4.94 -2.31 7.80
CA ILE A 212 4.97 -3.20 6.63
C ILE A 212 3.77 -4.15 6.65
N SER A 213 3.34 -4.60 5.46
CA SER A 213 2.31 -5.64 5.29
C SER A 213 1.04 -5.31 6.11
N GLY A 214 0.57 -6.21 6.97
CA GLY A 214 -0.66 -6.04 7.76
C GLY A 214 -0.72 -4.76 8.60
N SER A 215 0.42 -4.25 9.10
CA SER A 215 0.45 -2.97 9.81
C SER A 215 0.15 -1.78 8.91
N CYS A 216 0.48 -1.86 7.61
CA CYS A 216 0.10 -0.83 6.65
C CYS A 216 -1.42 -0.69 6.54
N TRP A 217 -2.19 -1.76 6.77
CA TRP A 217 -3.65 -1.70 6.72
C TRP A 217 -4.19 -0.89 7.90
N THR A 218 -3.70 -1.12 9.11
CA THR A 218 -4.04 -0.29 10.28
C THR A 218 -3.64 1.15 10.06
N MET A 219 -2.42 1.42 9.57
CA MET A 219 -1.96 2.78 9.28
C MET A 219 -2.86 3.46 8.24
N ALA A 220 -3.18 2.77 7.16
CA ALA A 220 -4.02 3.31 6.10
C ALA A 220 -5.42 3.63 6.59
N LEU A 221 -6.01 2.80 7.48
CA LEU A 221 -7.31 3.04 8.10
C LEU A 221 -7.27 4.16 9.13
N TYR A 222 -6.22 4.21 9.94
CA TYR A 222 -6.04 5.21 10.98
C TYR A 222 -5.93 6.62 10.40
N TYR A 223 -5.13 6.80 9.35
CA TYR A 223 -4.99 8.06 8.61
C TYR A 223 -6.08 8.23 7.53
N ASN A 224 -7.29 7.69 7.76
CA ASN A 224 -8.41 7.79 6.83
C ASN A 224 -9.57 8.54 7.47
N GLN A 225 -10.36 9.25 6.66
CA GLN A 225 -11.60 9.90 7.08
C GLN A 225 -12.61 8.95 7.75
N LEU A 226 -12.56 7.64 7.47
CA LEU A 226 -13.36 6.61 8.14
C LEU A 226 -13.13 6.58 9.66
N THR A 227 -11.90 6.82 10.11
CA THR A 227 -11.54 6.70 11.53
C THR A 227 -10.99 7.99 12.11
N ASN A 228 -10.57 8.93 11.26
CA ASN A 228 -10.12 10.26 11.62
C ASN A 228 -8.97 10.29 12.65
N ALA A 229 -8.03 9.34 12.58
CA ALA A 229 -6.96 9.17 13.57
C ALA A 229 -7.46 8.95 15.02
N GLU A 230 -8.68 8.40 15.17
CA GLU A 230 -9.29 8.06 16.45
C GLU A 230 -9.25 6.53 16.66
N PRO A 231 -8.54 6.02 17.70
CA PRO A 231 -8.42 4.58 17.94
C PRO A 231 -9.75 3.86 18.18
N GLU A 232 -10.69 4.51 18.86
CA GLU A 232 -12.02 3.92 19.11
C GLU A 232 -12.83 3.75 17.81
N LYS A 233 -12.82 4.75 16.92
CA LYS A 233 -13.44 4.63 15.60
C LYS A 233 -12.78 3.53 14.77
N LEU A 234 -11.45 3.44 14.81
CA LEU A 234 -10.71 2.37 14.14
C LEU A 234 -11.07 0.98 14.69
N LYS A 235 -11.16 0.83 16.01
CA LYS A 235 -11.54 -0.42 16.65
C LYS A 235 -12.95 -0.84 16.25
N HIS A 236 -13.92 0.07 16.39
CA HIS A 236 -15.31 -0.19 16.01
C HIS A 236 -15.42 -0.58 14.52
N HIS A 237 -14.77 0.18 13.64
CA HIS A 237 -14.72 -0.13 12.22
C HIS A 237 -14.14 -1.53 11.96
N LEU A 238 -13.04 -1.90 12.62
CA LEU A 238 -12.47 -3.23 12.45
C LEU A 238 -13.36 -4.33 13.00
N GLU A 239 -14.01 -4.16 14.16
CA GLU A 239 -14.94 -5.14 14.73
C GLU A 239 -16.06 -5.52 13.76
N GLU A 240 -16.58 -4.54 13.01
CA GLU A 240 -17.60 -4.77 12.01
C GLU A 240 -17.08 -5.54 10.78
N HIS A 241 -15.81 -5.38 10.41
CA HIS A 241 -15.27 -5.87 9.13
C HIS A 241 -14.44 -7.16 9.24
N VAL A 242 -13.73 -7.39 10.35
CA VAL A 242 -12.78 -8.52 10.49
C VAL A 242 -13.46 -9.90 10.57
N SER A 243 -14.75 -9.94 10.90
CA SER A 243 -15.54 -11.17 10.93
C SER A 243 -15.85 -11.70 9.52
N THR A 244 -15.75 -10.85 8.50
CA THR A 244 -15.90 -11.25 7.11
C THR A 244 -14.53 -11.55 6.52
N HIS A 245 -14.36 -12.75 5.96
CA HIS A 245 -13.14 -13.09 5.24
C HIS A 245 -12.95 -12.13 4.04
N TRP A 246 -11.76 -11.57 3.85
CA TRP A 246 -11.48 -10.60 2.78
C TRP A 246 -11.73 -11.12 1.35
N ALA A 247 -11.60 -12.44 1.17
CA ALA A 247 -11.92 -13.11 -0.09
C ALA A 247 -13.40 -13.58 -0.17
N ASN A 248 -14.29 -13.10 0.71
CA ASN A 248 -15.70 -13.42 0.65
C ASN A 248 -16.35 -12.64 -0.50
N ILE A 249 -16.47 -13.32 -1.64
CA ILE A 249 -17.00 -12.75 -2.88
C ILE A 249 -18.47 -12.36 -2.74
N SER A 250 -19.28 -13.13 -2.00
CA SER A 250 -20.69 -12.77 -1.77
C SER A 250 -20.82 -11.44 -1.03
N ASN A 251 -20.01 -11.22 0.01
CA ASN A 251 -19.98 -9.94 0.71
C ASN A 251 -19.48 -8.82 -0.21
N PHE A 252 -18.40 -9.07 -0.96
CA PHE A 252 -17.90 -8.11 -1.94
C PHE A 252 -18.97 -7.70 -2.95
N MET A 253 -19.71 -8.66 -3.52
CA MET A 253 -20.80 -8.41 -4.45
C MET A 253 -21.95 -7.65 -3.81
N ASN A 254 -22.32 -7.97 -2.58
CA ASN A 254 -23.37 -7.24 -1.86
C ASN A 254 -22.98 -5.77 -1.66
N VAL A 255 -21.73 -5.50 -1.26
CA VAL A 255 -21.23 -4.12 -1.08
C VAL A 255 -21.14 -3.40 -2.41
N LEU A 256 -20.64 -4.06 -3.46
CA LEU A 256 -20.55 -3.55 -4.82
C LEU A 256 -21.93 -3.14 -5.35
N LEU A 257 -22.91 -4.03 -5.25
CA LEU A 257 -24.25 -3.82 -5.82
C LEU A 257 -25.17 -2.95 -4.96
N ALA A 258 -24.76 -2.61 -3.72
CA ALA A 258 -25.55 -1.82 -2.79
C ALA A 258 -25.76 -0.36 -3.23
N SER A 259 -24.77 0.25 -3.90
CA SER A 259 -24.92 1.60 -4.45
C SER A 259 -23.89 1.90 -5.55
N PRO A 260 -24.17 2.86 -6.46
CA PRO A 260 -23.20 3.36 -7.44
C PRO A 260 -21.91 3.90 -6.79
N ASP A 261 -22.04 4.56 -5.63
CA ASP A 261 -20.90 5.11 -4.88
C ASP A 261 -19.99 4.00 -4.33
N ASN A 262 -20.56 2.92 -3.80
CA ASN A 262 -19.79 1.77 -3.36
C ASN A 262 -19.12 1.06 -4.55
N SER A 263 -19.87 0.89 -5.65
CA SER A 263 -19.32 0.34 -6.90
C SER A 263 -18.10 1.14 -7.39
N LYS A 264 -18.20 2.47 -7.40
CA LYS A 264 -17.09 3.36 -7.73
C LYS A 264 -15.93 3.20 -6.75
N LEU A 265 -16.18 3.26 -5.44
CA LEU A 265 -15.16 3.12 -4.40
C LEU A 265 -14.35 1.83 -4.56
N LEU A 266 -15.03 0.72 -4.87
CA LEU A 266 -14.44 -0.60 -5.03
C LEU A 266 -13.67 -0.77 -6.34
N LEU A 267 -14.20 -0.26 -7.45
CA LEU A 267 -13.66 -0.53 -8.78
C LEU A 267 -12.73 0.57 -9.30
N GLN A 268 -12.77 1.78 -8.75
CA GLN A 268 -11.96 2.92 -9.24
C GLN A 268 -10.47 2.56 -9.35
N GLY A 269 -9.89 1.94 -8.32
CA GLY A 269 -8.47 1.60 -8.30
C GLY A 269 -8.12 0.57 -9.36
N ALA A 270 -9.00 -0.42 -9.58
CA ALA A 270 -8.81 -1.45 -10.61
C ALA A 270 -8.89 -0.86 -12.02
N ILE A 271 -9.89 0.00 -12.26
CA ILE A 271 -10.11 0.66 -13.55
C ILE A 271 -8.92 1.58 -13.88
N GLN A 272 -8.50 2.40 -12.92
CA GLN A 272 -7.34 3.29 -13.06
C GLN A 272 -6.06 2.49 -13.30
N ARG A 273 -5.84 1.38 -12.58
CA ARG A 273 -4.66 0.53 -12.77
C ARG A 273 -4.64 -0.15 -14.14
N TYR A 274 -5.78 -0.69 -14.57
CA TYR A 274 -5.92 -1.29 -15.89
C TYR A 274 -5.58 -0.29 -17.00
N ALA A 275 -6.09 0.93 -16.87
CA ALA A 275 -5.78 2.04 -17.77
C ALA A 275 -4.27 2.37 -17.77
N GLN A 276 -3.65 2.53 -16.60
CA GLN A 276 -2.22 2.84 -16.44
C GLN A 276 -1.30 1.73 -16.99
N GLN A 277 -1.70 0.46 -16.87
CA GLN A 277 -0.93 -0.69 -17.33
C GLN A 277 -1.26 -1.11 -18.77
N LYS A 278 -1.99 -0.29 -19.54
CA LYS A 278 -2.37 -0.56 -20.94
C LYS A 278 -3.13 -1.88 -21.11
N GLY A 279 -4.05 -2.17 -20.20
CA GLY A 279 -4.93 -3.32 -20.28
C GLY A 279 -4.45 -4.57 -19.55
N ASP A 280 -3.48 -4.46 -18.64
CA ASP A 280 -3.10 -5.52 -17.72
C ASP A 280 -3.53 -5.20 -16.28
N ILE A 281 -3.85 -6.24 -15.52
CA ILE A 281 -4.10 -6.18 -14.06
C ILE A 281 -3.05 -7.08 -13.42
N SER A 282 -2.71 -6.93 -12.15
CA SER A 282 -1.89 -7.91 -11.44
C SER A 282 -2.70 -8.59 -10.35
N LEU A 283 -2.20 -9.73 -9.87
CA LEU A 283 -2.78 -10.36 -8.68
C LEU A 283 -2.76 -9.41 -7.47
N VAL A 284 -1.78 -8.51 -7.40
CA VAL A 284 -1.68 -7.48 -6.35
C VAL A 284 -2.83 -6.47 -6.48
N ASP A 285 -3.23 -6.10 -7.69
CA ASP A 285 -4.36 -5.20 -7.91
C ASP A 285 -5.68 -5.85 -7.47
N ILE A 286 -5.91 -7.13 -7.79
CA ILE A 286 -7.09 -7.88 -7.33
C ILE A 286 -7.12 -8.03 -5.82
N PHE A 287 -5.98 -8.42 -5.23
CA PHE A 287 -5.84 -8.49 -3.79
C PHE A 287 -6.15 -7.13 -3.14
N GLY A 288 -5.65 -6.04 -3.72
CA GLY A 288 -5.92 -4.67 -3.29
C GLY A 288 -7.40 -4.30 -3.36
N VAL A 289 -8.10 -4.66 -4.43
CA VAL A 289 -9.55 -4.43 -4.60
C VAL A 289 -10.36 -5.16 -3.53
N LEU A 290 -10.07 -6.43 -3.28
CA LEU A 290 -10.82 -7.25 -2.33
C LEU A 290 -10.54 -6.82 -0.88
N MET A 291 -9.27 -6.56 -0.56
CA MET A 291 -8.87 -6.05 0.75
C MET A 291 -9.45 -4.65 0.99
N GLY A 292 -9.34 -3.75 0.01
CA GLY A 292 -9.94 -2.42 0.06
C GLY A 292 -11.46 -2.49 0.18
N GLY A 293 -12.10 -3.41 -0.53
CA GLY A 293 -13.54 -3.61 -0.44
C GLY A 293 -14.05 -4.29 0.82
N THR A 294 -13.15 -4.88 1.60
CA THR A 294 -13.47 -5.41 2.91
C THR A 294 -13.18 -4.39 4.00
N LEU A 295 -12.10 -3.62 3.88
CA LEU A 295 -11.61 -2.76 4.96
C LEU A 295 -11.90 -1.28 4.77
N LEU A 296 -12.04 -0.77 3.56
CA LEU A 296 -12.23 0.66 3.26
C LEU A 296 -13.68 1.01 2.90
N THR A 297 -14.61 0.09 3.14
CA THR A 297 -16.05 0.28 2.95
C THR A 297 -16.73 0.43 4.30
N LYS A 298 -17.89 1.09 4.34
CA LYS A 298 -18.82 0.95 5.47
C LYS A 298 -19.73 -0.24 5.19
N LYS A 299 -19.94 -1.13 6.16
CA LYS A 299 -21.05 -2.08 6.10
C LYS A 299 -22.35 -1.29 6.28
N PRO A 300 -23.35 -1.43 5.40
CA PRO A 300 -24.65 -0.87 5.69
C PRO A 300 -25.19 -1.56 6.94
N SER A 301 -25.56 -0.78 7.96
CA SER A 301 -26.11 -1.25 9.24
C SER A 301 -27.55 -1.74 9.08
N VAL A 302 -27.82 -2.63 8.11
CA VAL A 302 -29.17 -3.14 7.92
C VAL A 302 -29.44 -4.20 8.99
N SER A 303 -30.20 -3.79 10.01
CA SER A 303 -30.67 -4.65 11.12
C SER A 303 -31.53 -5.83 10.65
N ARG A 304 -31.91 -5.87 9.37
CA ARG A 304 -32.49 -7.01 8.65
C ARG A 304 -31.92 -7.07 7.23
N PRO A 305 -31.83 -8.26 6.61
CA PRO A 305 -31.60 -8.34 5.17
C PRO A 305 -32.69 -7.50 4.46
N PRO A 306 -32.33 -6.50 3.65
CA PRO A 306 -33.33 -5.72 2.94
C PRO A 306 -34.07 -6.61 1.94
N GLU A 307 -35.39 -6.50 1.93
CA GLU A 307 -36.26 -7.32 1.08
C GLU A 307 -36.10 -6.99 -0.41
N ASP A 308 -35.66 -5.77 -0.72
CA ASP A 308 -35.37 -5.29 -2.07
C ASP A 308 -34.33 -4.15 -2.10
N ARG A 309 -33.99 -3.70 -3.32
CA ARG A 309 -33.00 -2.64 -3.59
C ARG A 309 -33.43 -1.28 -3.03
N GLU A 310 -34.73 -0.96 -3.09
CA GLU A 310 -35.27 0.31 -2.58
C GLU A 310 -35.19 0.39 -1.04
N ALA A 311 -35.46 -0.71 -0.33
CA ALA A 311 -35.32 -0.78 1.12
C ALA A 311 -33.86 -0.63 1.59
N MET A 312 -32.89 -1.15 0.82
CA MET A 312 -31.47 -0.93 1.08
C MET A 312 -31.08 0.55 0.91
N GLU A 313 -31.52 1.18 -0.18
CA GLU A 313 -31.25 2.61 -0.45
C GLU A 313 -31.85 3.52 0.62
N GLN A 314 -33.07 3.23 1.08
CA GLN A 314 -33.70 3.97 2.18
C GLN A 314 -33.02 3.76 3.52
N ALA A 315 -32.53 2.54 3.82
CA ALA A 315 -31.78 2.27 5.05
C ALA A 315 -30.44 3.02 5.08
N ILE A 316 -29.77 3.13 3.92
CA ILE A 316 -28.53 3.89 3.76
C ILE A 316 -28.77 5.41 3.89
N GLN A 317 -29.90 5.92 3.38
CA GLN A 317 -30.27 7.33 3.51
C GLN A 317 -30.69 7.74 4.92
N ASN A 318 -31.29 6.81 5.69
CA ASN A 318 -31.79 7.05 7.04
C ASN A 318 -30.72 6.84 8.13
N ASP A 319 -29.55 6.31 7.78
CA ASP A 319 -28.43 6.17 8.72
C ASP A 319 -27.84 7.58 8.98
N THR A 320 -28.15 8.14 10.15
CA THR A 320 -27.80 9.51 10.59
C THR A 320 -26.31 9.70 10.92
N MET A 321 -25.46 8.80 10.45
CA MET A 321 -24.06 8.73 10.79
C MET A 321 -23.25 9.62 9.85
N GLU A 322 -22.39 10.50 10.42
CA GLU A 322 -21.52 11.48 9.72
C GLU A 322 -21.31 11.14 8.24
N HIS A 323 -21.89 11.96 7.35
CA HIS A 323 -21.70 11.88 5.90
C HIS A 323 -20.19 11.81 5.62
N ILE A 324 -19.67 10.61 5.39
CA ILE A 324 -18.36 10.48 4.80
C ILE A 324 -18.53 10.97 3.38
N ASP A 325 -17.71 11.95 3.05
CA ASP A 325 -17.65 12.49 1.72
C ASP A 325 -17.07 11.42 0.79
N ASN A 326 -17.95 10.58 0.24
CA ASN A 326 -17.61 9.58 -0.77
C ASN A 326 -17.09 10.22 -2.07
N SER A 327 -17.15 11.56 -2.19
CA SER A 327 -16.49 12.28 -3.28
C SER A 327 -14.98 12.38 -3.07
N LYS A 328 -14.48 12.29 -1.83
CA LYS A 328 -13.04 12.32 -1.56
C LYS A 328 -12.41 10.96 -1.74
N VAL A 329 -11.61 10.85 -2.79
CA VAL A 329 -10.86 9.63 -3.10
C VAL A 329 -9.85 9.36 -1.99
N MET A 330 -9.84 8.11 -1.49
CA MET A 330 -8.96 7.69 -0.39
C MET A 330 -7.51 7.50 -0.87
N HIS A 331 -6.81 8.61 -1.10
CA HIS A 331 -5.42 8.65 -1.54
C HIS A 331 -4.44 8.82 -0.38
N LEU A 332 -3.20 8.35 -0.56
CA LEU A 332 -2.10 8.61 0.37
C LEU A 332 -1.83 10.12 0.54
N THR A 333 -2.08 10.93 -0.49
CA THR A 333 -1.96 12.40 -0.42
C THR A 333 -2.90 13.02 0.59
N GLY A 334 -4.11 12.45 0.77
CA GLY A 334 -5.08 12.90 1.77
C GLY A 334 -4.59 12.71 3.22
N GLN A 335 -3.63 11.82 3.45
CA GLN A 335 -3.05 11.64 4.79
C GLN A 335 -2.28 12.87 5.28
N ALA A 336 -1.89 13.78 4.37
CA ALA A 336 -1.19 15.01 4.71
C ALA A 336 -2.00 15.93 5.65
N ASP A 337 -3.34 15.83 5.63
CA ASP A 337 -4.21 16.62 6.49
C ASP A 337 -3.96 16.32 7.98
N TYR A 338 -3.69 15.05 8.31
CA TYR A 338 -3.32 14.59 9.66
C TYR A 338 -1.91 15.00 10.09
N LEU A 339 -1.08 15.50 9.17
CA LEU A 339 0.30 15.91 9.43
C LEU A 339 0.48 17.44 9.40
N SER A 340 -0.46 18.17 8.81
CA SER A 340 -0.35 19.60 8.51
C SER A 340 0.01 20.49 9.71
N LYS A 341 -0.48 20.13 10.91
CA LYS A 341 -0.20 20.80 12.18
C LYS A 341 0.80 20.05 13.06
N GLY A 342 1.31 18.90 12.59
CA GLY A 342 2.18 18.01 13.37
C GLY A 342 1.45 17.18 14.42
N GLN A 343 0.12 17.06 14.32
CA GLN A 343 -0.75 16.46 15.34
C GLN A 343 -0.59 14.94 15.47
N GLU A 344 -0.37 14.24 14.36
CA GLU A 344 -0.14 12.79 14.34
C GLU A 344 1.31 12.45 13.90
N PRO A 345 1.86 11.28 14.29
CA PRO A 345 3.16 10.83 13.79
C PRO A 345 3.19 10.73 12.26
N MET A 346 4.34 10.95 11.63
CA MET A 346 4.41 10.81 10.16
C MET A 346 4.40 9.32 9.76
N PRO A 347 3.44 8.86 8.95
CA PRO A 347 3.38 7.47 8.50
C PRO A 347 4.45 7.18 7.44
N ILE A 348 5.15 6.06 7.61
CA ILE A 348 6.13 5.53 6.65
C ILE A 348 5.71 4.11 6.24
N TYR A 349 5.21 3.98 5.02
CA TYR A 349 4.88 2.69 4.42
C TYR A 349 6.11 2.15 3.68
N CYS A 350 6.53 0.93 3.98
CA CYS A 350 7.68 0.33 3.29
C CYS A 350 7.27 -0.79 2.32
N VAL A 351 7.87 -0.76 1.13
CA VAL A 351 7.76 -1.81 0.11
C VAL A 351 9.14 -2.06 -0.49
N VAL A 352 9.42 -3.30 -0.86
CA VAL A 352 10.69 -3.67 -1.51
C VAL A 352 10.47 -3.79 -3.01
N ARG A 353 11.12 -2.92 -3.78
CA ARG A 353 11.21 -3.07 -5.22
C ARG A 353 12.23 -4.15 -5.56
N HIS A 354 11.77 -5.23 -6.18
CA HIS A 354 12.64 -6.25 -6.74
C HIS A 354 12.95 -5.88 -8.19
N ASP A 355 14.06 -5.20 -8.43
CA ASP A 355 14.58 -5.04 -9.80
C ASP A 355 15.26 -6.34 -10.22
N ILE A 356 14.47 -7.28 -10.73
CA ILE A 356 14.96 -8.57 -11.26
C ILE A 356 15.80 -8.37 -12.54
N SER A 357 15.74 -7.19 -13.17
CA SER A 357 16.43 -6.85 -14.41
C SER A 357 17.85 -6.29 -14.24
N TYR A 358 18.36 -6.14 -13.02
CA TYR A 358 19.76 -5.76 -12.74
C TYR A 358 20.44 -6.77 -11.81
N GLY A 359 20.64 -7.98 -12.31
CA GLY A 359 21.48 -8.94 -11.62
C GLY A 359 21.20 -10.35 -12.05
N LYS A 360 22.28 -11.12 -12.03
CA LYS A 360 22.33 -12.56 -12.20
C LYS A 360 21.12 -13.28 -11.60
N THR A 361 20.60 -14.29 -12.29
CA THR A 361 19.45 -15.09 -11.84
C THR A 361 19.70 -15.67 -10.44
N PHE A 362 18.63 -16.08 -9.76
CA PHE A 362 18.75 -16.73 -8.45
C PHE A 362 19.68 -17.95 -8.50
N GLU A 363 19.63 -18.73 -9.59
CA GLU A 363 20.55 -19.84 -9.82
C GLU A 363 22.01 -19.38 -9.95
N GLU A 364 22.27 -18.32 -10.71
CA GLU A 364 23.62 -17.77 -10.90
C GLU A 364 24.22 -17.23 -9.59
N ARG A 365 23.41 -16.60 -8.73
CA ARG A 365 23.83 -16.16 -7.39
C ARG A 365 24.15 -17.33 -6.46
N ILE A 366 23.38 -18.42 -6.53
CA ILE A 366 23.69 -19.64 -5.75
C ILE A 366 24.98 -20.29 -6.24
N GLN A 367 25.21 -20.33 -7.55
CA GLN A 367 26.47 -20.85 -8.11
C GLN A 367 27.68 -20.02 -7.68
N GLU A 368 27.57 -18.69 -7.70
CA GLU A 368 28.65 -17.80 -7.20
C GLU A 368 28.91 -17.98 -5.71
N LEU A 369 27.86 -18.12 -4.90
CA LEU A 369 28.02 -18.39 -3.46
C LEU A 369 28.71 -19.73 -3.23
N LYS A 370 28.36 -20.78 -3.99
CA LYS A 370 29.04 -22.08 -3.94
C LYS A 370 30.51 -21.99 -4.35
N HIS A 371 30.81 -21.27 -5.44
CA HIS A 371 32.19 -21.07 -5.91
C HIS A 371 33.02 -20.23 -4.91
N SER A 372 32.43 -19.20 -4.31
CA SER A 372 33.07 -18.38 -3.28
C SER A 372 33.35 -19.17 -2.01
N TYR A 373 32.42 -20.05 -1.61
CA TYR A 373 32.59 -20.93 -0.46
C TYR A 373 33.69 -21.98 -0.69
N GLN A 374 33.72 -22.59 -1.87
CA GLN A 374 34.77 -23.54 -2.25
C GLN A 374 36.15 -22.86 -2.41
N GLY A 375 36.19 -21.65 -2.96
CA GLY A 375 37.42 -20.87 -3.11
C GLY A 375 38.00 -20.40 -1.78
N LYS A 376 37.16 -20.08 -0.78
CA LYS A 376 37.61 -19.74 0.58
C LYS A 376 38.18 -20.96 1.30
N HIS A 377 37.49 -22.09 1.26
CA HIS A 377 38.01 -23.33 1.86
C HIS A 377 39.32 -23.80 1.24
N LYS A 378 39.51 -23.59 -0.07
CA LYS A 378 40.76 -23.94 -0.74
C LYS A 378 41.92 -23.03 -0.33
N LYS A 379 41.66 -21.72 -0.17
CA LYS A 379 42.67 -20.76 0.30
C LYS A 379 42.99 -20.91 1.79
N GLU A 380 42.01 -21.22 2.63
CA GLU A 380 42.25 -21.53 4.04
C GLU A 380 43.11 -22.80 4.18
N ALA A 381 42.79 -23.85 3.40
CA ALA A 381 43.58 -25.09 3.40
C ALA A 381 45.00 -24.93 2.81
N GLU A 382 45.21 -24.03 1.84
CA GLU A 382 46.55 -23.69 1.33
C GLU A 382 47.35 -22.86 2.35
N SER A 383 46.71 -21.89 3.02
CA SER A 383 47.38 -21.08 4.06
C SER A 383 47.77 -21.88 5.31
N GLU A 384 46.98 -22.90 5.68
CA GLU A 384 47.29 -23.83 6.79
C GLU A 384 48.41 -24.82 6.43
N ARG A 385 48.68 -25.06 5.15
CA ARG A 385 49.82 -25.86 4.69
C ARG A 385 51.10 -25.03 4.69
N GLU A 386 51.05 -23.80 4.16
CA GLU A 386 52.20 -22.89 4.15
C GLU A 386 52.69 -22.54 5.57
N THR A 387 51.76 -22.34 6.52
CA THR A 387 52.13 -22.11 7.93
C THR A 387 52.69 -23.34 8.65
N LYS A 388 52.36 -24.57 8.21
CA LYS A 388 52.99 -25.78 8.75
C LYS A 388 54.39 -26.00 8.20
N ASP A 389 54.59 -25.73 6.90
CA ASP A 389 55.89 -25.87 6.26
C ASP A 389 56.91 -24.84 6.77
N GLU A 390 56.49 -23.61 7.11
CA GLU A 390 57.37 -22.61 7.77
C GLU A 390 57.75 -22.98 9.21
N VAL A 391 56.87 -23.65 9.95
CA VAL A 391 57.14 -24.07 11.35
C VAL A 391 58.09 -25.28 11.38
N ASP A 392 58.02 -26.17 10.39
CA ASP A 392 58.93 -27.31 10.29
C ASP A 392 60.31 -26.93 9.73
N HIS A 393 60.43 -25.85 8.93
CA HIS A 393 61.74 -25.33 8.48
C HIS A 393 62.52 -24.56 9.56
N ASN A 394 61.84 -24.04 10.60
CA ASN A 394 62.49 -23.35 11.73
C ASN A 394 62.88 -24.26 12.89
N LYS A 395 62.77 -25.59 12.73
CA LYS A 395 63.09 -26.60 13.74
C LYS A 395 64.28 -27.52 13.40
N ASN A 396 65.06 -27.21 12.37
CA ASN A 396 66.32 -27.90 12.07
C ASN A 396 67.53 -26.97 12.12
#